data_AF-A0A2Z6QWT6-F1
#
_entry.id   AF-A0A2Z6QWT6-F1
#
_cell.length_a   1.000
_cell.length_b   1.000
_cell.length_c   1.000
_cell.angle_alpha   90.00
_cell.angle_beta   90.00
_cell.angle_gamma   90.00
#
_symmetry.space_group_name_H-M   'P 1'
#
loop_
_entity.id
_entity.type
_entity.pdbx_description
1 polymer ?
#
loop_
_entity_poly.entity_id
_entity_poly.type
_entity_poly.pdbx_seq_one_letter_code
_entity_poly.pdbx_strand_id
1 'polypeptide(L)'
;MKKGIDDYRKNDNVHLQKHQSSLWNDMEATQQTKLYEFEKKNMLEVEYEVIRDRQLRELELGDELFNKTPVSVRDLRSRLYTESYKFVKSQRIKCLLIGDCDFTEKTFIIDGIEGFSERKFQSLFVRQAYRWKRTQVSLHIPSHKAMLEELWTKANLSDEGGKWRKIGFATEAPKWEIQRVGYLGLENMHGFMKKDIDDYQKTILEQYNRPAERRCPFAKTSIEVTELLCDYWDVSTGYTTSTSFQPLLLAFEKIHYITVKSFFRLWNDMEATVDDFPKVSALVRSQLKFALRDEATKQLYEFEKDMLEVEYKVIRDRQLKELELGDDLLSKTPVRNLRSRLYTESYEFVKSQRIKCLLIGDWFQITTITNVPLNSATNLGKRATINKKWRYYRLSPNMKFLHYSDFTEKTFIRDGIEDLPERMTDIMTGPSPQITSTPGSPPRANLRHLSTNTIMTSNNLSQDLTFSLLSGPDTVLTEFIAKDYTQYSEWTDGLNMLFDKNINSKDTAEYIHILTEIGVKVKLLDLSGEKVEIPQNIEVPSKLPIIGTGGSGFYYDDPFS
;
A
#
# COMPACT_ATOMS: atom_id res chain seq x y z
N MET A 1 -22.74 -49.62 65.70
CA MET A 1 -23.11 -49.16 64.35
C MET A 1 -24.24 -48.13 64.30
N LYS A 2 -25.33 -48.21 65.10
CA LYS A 2 -26.39 -47.18 65.06
C LYS A 2 -25.99 -45.77 65.56
N LYS A 3 -25.16 -45.64 66.60
CA LYS A 3 -24.72 -44.34 67.14
C LYS A 3 -23.86 -43.50 66.16
N GLY A 4 -23.00 -44.14 65.35
CA GLY A 4 -22.12 -43.44 64.41
C GLY A 4 -22.81 -42.93 63.14
N ILE A 5 -23.95 -43.52 62.76
CA ILE A 5 -24.74 -43.09 61.59
C ILE A 5 -25.58 -41.84 61.93
N ASP A 6 -26.06 -41.74 63.18
CA ASP A 6 -26.82 -40.58 63.64
C ASP A 6 -25.93 -39.34 63.85
N ASP A 7 -24.68 -39.51 64.28
CA ASP A 7 -23.71 -38.42 64.41
C ASP A 7 -23.19 -37.93 63.04
N TYR A 8 -23.00 -38.82 62.07
CA TYR A 8 -22.69 -38.43 60.68
C TYR A 8 -23.85 -37.66 60.03
N ARG A 9 -25.10 -38.14 60.19
CA ARG A 9 -26.28 -37.43 59.68
C ARG A 9 -26.49 -36.06 60.32
N LYS A 10 -26.14 -35.88 61.60
CA LYS A 10 -26.20 -34.57 62.26
C LYS A 10 -25.13 -33.62 61.76
N ASN A 11 -23.89 -34.09 61.57
CA ASN A 11 -22.80 -33.25 61.06
C ASN A 11 -23.02 -32.81 59.60
N ASP A 12 -23.54 -33.70 58.74
CA ASP A 12 -23.87 -33.35 57.35
C ASP A 12 -25.01 -32.34 57.29
N ASN A 13 -26.01 -32.44 58.18
CA ASN A 13 -27.11 -31.45 58.26
C ASN A 13 -26.60 -30.08 58.73
N VAL A 14 -25.66 -30.04 59.67
CA VAL A 14 -25.05 -28.78 60.15
C VAL A 14 -24.17 -28.14 59.06
N HIS A 15 -23.44 -28.94 58.28
CA HIS A 15 -22.67 -28.44 57.13
C HIS A 15 -23.57 -27.94 56.00
N LEU A 16 -24.66 -28.65 55.69
CA LEU A 16 -25.64 -28.18 54.70
C LEU A 16 -26.33 -26.88 55.16
N GLN A 17 -26.72 -26.77 56.43
CA GLN A 17 -27.34 -25.54 56.95
C GLN A 17 -26.36 -24.36 56.93
N LYS A 18 -25.08 -24.57 57.25
CA LYS A 18 -24.05 -23.52 57.13
C LYS A 18 -23.80 -23.12 55.68
N HIS A 19 -23.78 -24.07 54.75
CA HIS A 19 -23.60 -23.79 53.32
C HIS A 19 -24.84 -23.07 52.75
N GLN A 20 -26.05 -23.45 53.15
CA GLN A 20 -27.27 -22.76 52.76
C GLN A 20 -27.34 -21.35 53.35
N SER A 21 -26.91 -21.16 54.61
CA SER A 21 -26.84 -19.83 55.22
C SER A 21 -25.78 -18.94 54.57
N SER A 22 -24.63 -19.49 54.16
CA SER A 22 -23.62 -18.74 53.40
C SER A 22 -24.16 -18.31 52.04
N LEU A 23 -24.79 -19.22 51.30
CA LEU A 23 -25.41 -18.91 50.01
C LEU A 23 -26.53 -17.86 50.15
N TRP A 24 -27.30 -17.91 51.24
CA TRP A 24 -28.33 -16.91 51.52
C TRP A 24 -27.71 -15.53 51.78
N ASN A 25 -26.65 -15.46 52.58
CA ASN A 25 -25.93 -14.22 52.86
C ASN A 25 -25.24 -13.66 51.60
N ASP A 26 -24.67 -14.51 50.75
CA ASP A 26 -24.06 -14.11 49.48
C ASP A 26 -25.12 -13.59 48.50
N MET A 27 -26.30 -14.22 48.47
CA MET A 27 -27.41 -13.80 47.63
C MET A 27 -28.01 -12.47 48.13
N GLU A 28 -28.10 -12.27 49.44
CA GLU A 28 -28.55 -11.02 50.06
C GLU A 28 -27.53 -9.89 49.86
N ALA A 29 -26.23 -10.16 49.97
CA ALA A 29 -25.16 -9.21 49.63
C ALA A 29 -25.15 -8.84 48.14
N THR A 30 -25.42 -9.80 47.26
CA THR A 30 -25.55 -9.56 45.82
C THR A 30 -26.79 -8.72 45.50
N GLN A 31 -27.91 -8.96 46.19
CA GLN A 31 -29.12 -8.14 46.05
C GLN A 31 -28.92 -6.74 46.61
N GLN A 32 -28.25 -6.57 47.75
CA GLN A 32 -27.92 -5.25 48.30
C GLN A 32 -26.93 -4.49 47.41
N THR A 33 -25.97 -5.17 46.78
CA THR A 33 -25.04 -4.54 45.81
C THR A 33 -25.80 -4.07 44.57
N LYS A 34 -26.72 -4.89 44.05
CA LYS A 34 -27.58 -4.51 42.91
C LYS A 34 -28.57 -3.40 43.27
N LEU A 35 -29.10 -3.39 44.49
CA LEU A 35 -29.98 -2.33 44.99
C LEU A 35 -29.19 -1.01 45.14
N TYR A 36 -27.97 -1.07 45.68
CA TYR A 36 -27.07 0.08 45.80
C TYR A 36 -26.64 0.62 44.43
N GLU A 37 -26.35 -0.25 43.46
CA GLU A 37 -26.06 0.17 42.08
C GLU A 37 -27.29 0.75 41.37
N PHE A 38 -28.48 0.21 41.61
CA PHE A 38 -29.74 0.72 41.10
C PHE A 38 -30.12 2.08 41.73
N GLU A 39 -29.95 2.22 43.04
CA GLU A 39 -30.14 3.48 43.76
C GLU A 39 -29.09 4.52 43.35
N LYS A 40 -27.83 4.14 43.15
CA LYS A 40 -26.78 5.02 42.62
C LYS A 40 -27.06 5.44 41.18
N LYS A 41 -27.59 4.54 40.35
CA LYS A 41 -28.03 4.84 38.99
C LYS A 41 -29.20 5.82 38.99
N ASN A 42 -30.23 5.57 39.80
CA ASN A 42 -31.37 6.48 39.96
C ASN A 42 -30.96 7.82 40.58
N MET A 43 -30.01 7.83 41.52
CA MET A 43 -29.50 9.06 42.13
C MET A 43 -28.74 9.90 41.10
N LEU A 44 -27.92 9.27 40.24
CA LEU A 44 -27.26 9.94 39.12
C LEU A 44 -28.26 10.42 38.07
N GLU A 45 -29.33 9.67 37.80
CA GLU A 45 -30.37 10.03 36.83
C GLU A 45 -31.22 11.21 37.34
N VAL A 46 -31.57 11.21 38.64
CA VAL A 46 -32.25 12.32 39.32
C VAL A 46 -31.33 13.54 39.41
N GLU A 47 -30.05 13.37 39.71
CA GLU A 47 -29.07 14.47 39.72
C GLU A 47 -28.90 15.04 38.30
N TYR A 48 -28.97 14.20 37.26
CA TYR A 48 -28.95 14.62 35.86
C TYR A 48 -30.22 15.37 35.44
N GLU A 49 -31.41 14.92 35.86
CA GLU A 49 -32.67 15.61 35.60
C GLU A 49 -32.75 16.94 36.38
N VAL A 50 -32.28 16.99 37.62
CA VAL A 50 -32.21 18.23 38.42
C VAL A 50 -31.22 19.23 37.82
N ILE A 51 -30.07 18.77 37.30
CA ILE A 51 -29.11 19.62 36.59
C ILE A 51 -29.70 20.10 35.26
N ARG A 52 -30.41 19.23 34.53
CA ARG A 52 -31.09 19.57 33.27
C ARG A 52 -32.18 20.61 33.49
N ASP A 53 -33.04 20.43 34.49
CA ASP A 53 -34.12 21.36 34.85
C ASP A 53 -33.58 22.71 35.37
N ARG A 54 -32.48 22.68 36.14
CA ARG A 54 -31.79 23.90 36.56
C ARG A 54 -31.20 24.65 35.37
N GLN A 55 -30.63 23.93 34.40
CA GLN A 55 -30.05 24.50 33.18
C GLN A 55 -31.11 25.02 32.20
N LEU A 56 -32.28 24.37 32.11
CA LEU A 56 -33.44 24.85 31.35
C LEU A 56 -34.05 26.10 31.98
N ARG A 57 -34.20 26.15 33.30
CA ARG A 57 -34.65 27.36 34.01
C ARG A 57 -33.64 28.51 33.89
N GLU A 58 -32.34 28.23 33.91
CA GLU A 58 -31.28 29.23 33.67
C GLU A 58 -31.26 29.73 32.20
N LEU A 59 -31.69 28.90 31.24
CA LEU A 59 -31.89 29.29 29.85
C LEU A 59 -33.16 30.15 29.67
N GLU A 60 -34.27 29.79 30.32
CA GLU A 60 -35.53 30.54 30.29
C GLU A 60 -35.42 31.91 31.01
N LEU A 61 -34.78 31.98 32.19
CA LEU A 61 -34.43 33.25 32.85
C LEU A 61 -33.41 34.06 32.03
N GLY A 62 -32.55 33.39 31.28
CA GLY A 62 -31.59 33.99 30.36
C GLY A 62 -32.22 34.65 29.14
N ASP A 63 -33.43 34.23 28.76
CA ASP A 63 -34.21 34.79 27.65
C ASP A 63 -35.10 35.97 28.10
N GLU A 64 -35.63 35.97 29.33
CA GLU A 64 -36.34 37.14 29.90
C GLU A 64 -35.41 38.33 30.19
N LEU A 65 -34.18 38.07 30.64
CA LEU A 65 -33.14 39.10 30.84
C LEU A 65 -32.45 39.53 29.55
N PHE A 66 -32.62 38.79 28.45
CA PHE A 66 -32.02 39.06 27.13
C PHE A 66 -32.49 40.38 26.51
N ASN A 67 -33.67 40.86 26.93
CA ASN A 67 -34.25 42.11 26.43
C ASN A 67 -33.68 43.38 27.10
N LYS A 68 -32.76 43.26 28.07
CA LYS A 68 -32.22 44.43 28.79
C LYS A 68 -30.71 44.29 29.06
N THR A 69 -29.91 45.03 28.26
CA THR A 69 -28.50 45.51 28.50
C THR A 69 -27.33 44.82 27.76
N PRO A 70 -26.21 45.56 27.48
CA PRO A 70 -25.46 45.44 26.22
C PRO A 70 -24.14 44.63 26.25
N VAL A 71 -23.85 44.04 25.07
CA VAL A 71 -22.60 43.62 24.40
C VAL A 71 -21.44 43.00 25.22
N SER A 72 -21.05 43.51 26.39
CA SER A 72 -19.91 42.98 27.16
C SER A 72 -20.19 41.61 27.80
N VAL A 73 -21.44 41.36 28.19
CA VAL A 73 -21.89 40.05 28.70
C VAL A 73 -21.97 39.00 27.57
N ARG A 74 -22.11 39.43 26.31
CA ARG A 74 -22.20 38.54 25.14
C ARG A 74 -20.87 37.80 24.86
N ASP A 75 -19.75 38.49 25.03
CA ASP A 75 -18.42 37.90 24.85
C ASP A 75 -18.02 36.97 26.00
N LEU A 76 -18.38 37.34 27.24
CA LEU A 76 -18.22 36.47 28.41
C LEU A 76 -19.12 35.23 28.31
N ARG A 77 -20.35 35.38 27.79
CA ARG A 77 -21.28 34.28 27.49
C ARG A 77 -20.76 33.40 26.36
N SER A 78 -20.18 33.93 25.28
CA SER A 78 -19.57 33.12 24.21
C SER A 78 -18.40 32.28 24.72
N ARG A 79 -17.55 32.85 25.58
CA ARG A 79 -16.44 32.12 26.20
C ARG A 79 -16.90 31.06 27.19
N LEU A 80 -17.84 31.38 28.07
CA LEU A 80 -18.42 30.42 29.01
C LEU A 80 -19.23 29.34 28.29
N TYR A 81 -20.05 29.67 27.27
CA TYR A 81 -20.73 28.67 26.43
C TYR A 81 -19.72 27.77 25.73
N THR A 82 -18.63 28.32 25.20
CA THR A 82 -17.61 27.53 24.51
C THR A 82 -16.85 26.62 25.46
N GLU A 83 -16.55 27.07 26.68
CA GLU A 83 -15.88 26.26 27.70
C GLU A 83 -16.80 25.23 28.34
N SER A 84 -18.04 25.60 28.67
CA SER A 84 -19.09 24.68 29.13
C SER A 84 -19.42 23.65 28.06
N TYR A 85 -19.50 24.03 26.77
CA TYR A 85 -19.71 23.10 25.66
C TYR A 85 -18.51 22.18 25.43
N LYS A 86 -17.27 22.66 25.61
CA LYS A 86 -16.06 21.82 25.59
C LYS A 86 -16.02 20.85 26.77
N PHE A 87 -16.45 21.29 27.95
CA PHE A 87 -16.51 20.48 29.17
C PHE A 87 -17.62 19.41 29.05
N VAL A 88 -18.84 19.80 28.69
CA VAL A 88 -19.97 18.89 28.44
C VAL A 88 -19.65 17.92 27.32
N LYS A 89 -18.99 18.34 26.24
CA LYS A 89 -18.56 17.43 25.16
C LYS A 89 -17.45 16.47 25.60
N SER A 90 -16.51 16.92 26.43
CA SER A 90 -15.48 16.06 27.00
C SER A 90 -16.05 15.05 28.00
N GLN A 91 -17.07 15.45 28.77
CA GLN A 91 -17.76 14.55 29.71
C GLN A 91 -18.72 13.61 29.01
N ARG A 92 -19.41 14.05 27.94
CA ARG A 92 -20.30 13.20 27.12
C ARG A 92 -19.51 12.17 26.31
N ILE A 93 -18.31 12.52 25.82
CA ILE A 93 -17.36 11.57 25.23
C ILE A 93 -16.80 10.61 26.30
N LYS A 94 -16.50 11.08 27.52
CA LYS A 94 -16.13 10.19 28.64
C LYS A 94 -17.27 9.25 29.05
N CYS A 95 -18.51 9.71 29.12
CA CYS A 95 -19.66 8.88 29.43
C CYS A 95 -19.95 7.84 28.32
N LEU A 96 -19.73 8.20 27.05
CA LEU A 96 -19.80 7.27 25.91
C LEU A 96 -18.62 6.26 25.86
N LEU A 97 -17.49 6.57 26.51
CA LEU A 97 -16.30 5.71 26.56
C LEU A 97 -16.21 4.87 27.85
N ILE A 98 -16.87 5.27 28.94
CA ILE A 98 -16.80 4.61 30.26
C ILE A 98 -17.99 3.67 30.52
N GLY A 99 -19.11 3.81 29.79
CA GLY A 99 -20.26 2.91 29.90
C GLY A 99 -20.41 2.05 28.64
N ASP A 100 -20.39 0.73 28.82
CA ASP A 100 -20.75 -0.35 27.88
C ASP A 100 -20.89 0.04 26.39
N CYS A 101 -19.94 -0.41 25.58
CA CYS A 101 -19.95 -0.26 24.11
C CYS A 101 -21.21 -0.75 23.40
N ASP A 102 -22.12 -1.47 24.07
CA ASP A 102 -23.40 -1.93 23.52
C ASP A 102 -24.38 -0.78 23.21
N PHE A 103 -24.14 0.44 23.71
CA PHE A 103 -25.02 1.58 23.46
C PHE A 103 -24.85 2.19 22.05
N THR A 104 -23.72 1.94 21.38
CA THR A 104 -23.38 2.58 20.09
C THR A 104 -24.20 2.06 18.91
N GLU A 105 -24.75 0.84 18.96
CA GLU A 105 -25.64 0.35 17.90
C GLU A 105 -27.08 0.88 18.01
N LYS A 106 -27.57 1.18 19.23
CA LYS A 106 -28.99 1.52 19.45
C LYS A 106 -29.30 3.00 19.58
N THR A 107 -28.33 3.88 19.91
CA THR A 107 -28.61 5.32 20.05
C THR A 107 -28.38 6.18 18.83
N PHE A 108 -27.78 5.67 17.75
CA PHE A 108 -27.79 6.42 16.48
C PHE A 108 -29.16 6.46 15.80
N ILE A 109 -30.13 5.67 16.28
CA ILE A 109 -31.52 5.64 15.77
C ILE A 109 -32.47 6.49 16.64
N ILE A 110 -32.06 6.90 17.84
CA ILE A 110 -32.93 7.60 18.79
C ILE A 110 -32.30 8.94 19.18
N ASP A 111 -32.35 9.88 18.25
CA ASP A 111 -32.76 11.27 18.47
C ASP A 111 -32.32 12.10 17.27
N GLY A 112 -33.30 12.76 16.64
CA GLY A 112 -33.14 13.60 15.46
C GLY A 112 -32.30 14.85 15.71
N ILE A 113 -30.99 14.68 15.89
CA ILE A 113 -30.01 15.75 15.72
C ILE A 113 -29.59 15.73 14.26
N GLU A 114 -30.39 16.38 13.41
CA GLU A 114 -29.98 16.73 12.05
C GLU A 114 -28.63 17.47 12.10
N GLY A 115 -27.56 16.80 11.64
CA GLY A 115 -26.26 17.43 11.38
C GLY A 115 -25.03 16.87 12.11
N PHE A 116 -25.14 15.82 12.93
CA PHE A 116 -23.95 15.17 13.50
C PHE A 116 -23.48 14.00 12.62
N SER A 117 -22.60 14.27 11.66
CA SER A 117 -22.01 13.23 10.81
C SER A 117 -21.00 12.36 11.59
N GLU A 118 -21.00 11.05 11.34
CA GLU A 118 -20.06 10.08 11.92
C GLU A 118 -18.59 10.52 11.76
N ARG A 119 -18.27 11.15 10.62
CA ARG A 119 -16.94 11.74 10.36
C ARG A 119 -16.58 12.88 11.31
N LYS A 120 -17.56 13.67 11.77
CA LYS A 120 -17.34 14.72 12.77
C LYS A 120 -17.02 14.11 14.13
N PHE A 121 -17.66 13.00 14.49
CA PHE A 121 -17.32 12.25 15.70
C PHE A 121 -15.89 11.71 15.66
N GLN A 122 -15.53 11.03 14.56
CA GLN A 122 -14.18 10.49 14.34
C GLN A 122 -13.11 11.59 14.45
N SER A 123 -13.31 12.73 13.80
CA SER A 123 -12.38 13.87 13.89
C SER A 123 -12.19 14.37 15.32
N LEU A 124 -13.25 14.38 16.13
CA LEU A 124 -13.17 14.76 17.54
C LEU A 124 -12.43 13.73 18.37
N PHE A 125 -12.63 12.44 18.08
CA PHE A 125 -11.89 11.36 18.72
C PHE A 125 -10.39 11.48 18.42
N VAL A 126 -9.99 11.60 17.15
CA VAL A 126 -8.57 11.78 16.76
C VAL A 126 -7.96 12.99 17.45
N ARG A 127 -8.67 14.12 17.48
CA ARG A 127 -8.20 15.32 18.17
C ARG A 127 -8.06 15.11 19.69
N GLN A 128 -8.93 14.33 20.30
CA GLN A 128 -8.84 14.02 21.72
C GLN A 128 -7.69 13.05 22.02
N ALA A 129 -7.54 11.99 21.22
CA ALA A 129 -6.42 11.05 21.28
C ALA A 129 -5.08 11.79 21.09
N TYR A 130 -5.00 12.74 20.16
CA TYR A 130 -3.84 13.61 19.98
C TYR A 130 -3.50 14.42 21.24
N ARG A 131 -4.52 15.03 21.88
CA ARG A 131 -4.32 15.77 23.14
C ARG A 131 -3.81 14.84 24.23
N TRP A 132 -4.41 13.67 24.38
CA TRP A 132 -3.97 12.66 25.36
C TRP A 132 -2.56 12.16 25.09
N LYS A 133 -2.18 11.93 23.83
CA LYS A 133 -0.81 11.57 23.43
C LYS A 133 0.21 12.62 23.85
N ARG A 134 -0.15 13.91 23.86
CA ARG A 134 0.74 15.01 24.25
C ARG A 134 0.68 15.38 25.73
N THR A 135 -0.32 14.91 26.46
CA THR A 135 -0.44 15.14 27.91
C THR A 135 0.67 14.39 28.64
N GLN A 136 1.51 15.12 29.38
CA GLN A 136 2.61 14.53 30.14
C GLN A 136 2.09 13.69 31.32
N VAL A 137 2.68 12.52 31.53
CA VAL A 137 2.36 11.68 32.68
C VAL A 137 3.18 12.15 33.88
N SER A 138 2.50 12.41 34.99
CA SER A 138 3.08 12.97 36.20
C SER A 138 2.52 12.28 37.43
N LEU A 139 3.41 11.90 38.36
CA LEU A 139 3.04 11.30 39.65
C LEU A 139 2.38 12.31 40.60
N HIS A 140 2.44 13.61 40.30
CA HIS A 140 1.74 14.65 41.06
C HIS A 140 0.25 14.70 40.74
N ILE A 141 -0.19 14.12 39.62
CA ILE A 141 -1.60 14.03 39.25
C ILE A 141 -2.16 12.75 39.91
N PRO A 142 -3.12 12.85 40.86
CA PRO A 142 -3.58 11.69 41.61
C PRO A 142 -4.13 10.56 40.74
N SER A 143 -4.83 10.90 39.65
CA SER A 143 -5.37 9.92 38.71
C SER A 143 -4.28 9.11 37.99
N HIS A 144 -3.22 9.77 37.50
CA HIS A 144 -2.12 9.09 36.82
C HIS A 144 -1.34 8.19 37.79
N LYS A 145 -1.10 8.69 39.01
CA LYS A 145 -0.48 7.91 40.08
C LYS A 145 -1.31 6.67 40.41
N ALA A 146 -2.63 6.82 40.58
CA ALA A 146 -3.52 5.71 40.89
C ALA A 146 -3.49 4.62 39.81
N MET A 147 -3.52 4.98 38.52
CA MET A 147 -3.43 4.01 37.41
C MET A 147 -2.13 3.22 37.44
N LEU A 148 -1.00 3.89 37.65
CA LEU A 148 0.31 3.24 37.76
C LEU A 148 0.38 2.32 38.98
N GLU A 149 -0.10 2.77 40.14
CA GLU A 149 -0.13 1.95 41.36
C GLU A 149 -1.03 0.73 41.23
N GLU A 150 -2.16 0.86 40.54
CA GLU A 150 -3.06 -0.25 40.25
C GLU A 150 -2.40 -1.28 39.32
N LEU A 151 -1.70 -0.85 38.27
CA LEU A 151 -0.92 -1.74 37.38
C LEU A 151 0.07 -2.61 38.15
N TRP A 152 0.75 -2.04 39.16
CA TRP A 152 1.65 -2.80 40.02
C TRP A 152 0.92 -3.72 40.99
N THR A 153 -0.06 -3.18 41.71
CA THR A 153 -0.81 -3.93 42.73
C THR A 153 -1.46 -5.15 42.10
N LYS A 154 -2.03 -4.98 40.90
CA LYS A 154 -2.65 -6.06 40.14
C LYS A 154 -1.65 -6.98 39.47
N ALA A 155 -0.38 -6.62 39.28
CA ALA A 155 0.63 -7.55 38.78
C ALA A 155 0.94 -8.68 39.77
N ASN A 156 0.67 -8.47 41.07
CA ASN A 156 0.79 -9.48 42.13
C ASN A 156 2.17 -10.17 42.18
N LEU A 157 3.25 -9.38 42.04
CA LEU A 157 4.63 -9.84 42.15
C LEU A 157 5.21 -9.49 43.53
N SER A 158 6.28 -10.19 43.93
CA SER A 158 7.04 -9.86 45.15
C SER A 158 7.60 -8.43 45.08
N ASP A 159 7.68 -7.75 46.24
CA ASP A 159 8.27 -6.42 46.37
C ASP A 159 9.81 -6.41 46.24
N GLU A 160 10.47 -7.57 46.23
CA GLU A 160 11.94 -7.66 46.22
C GLU A 160 12.55 -7.38 44.84
N GLY A 161 13.20 -6.21 44.68
CA GLY A 161 13.77 -5.76 43.41
C GLY A 161 12.90 -4.73 42.69
N GLY A 162 13.44 -4.11 41.65
CA GLY A 162 12.82 -2.98 40.95
C GLY A 162 11.37 -3.24 40.49
N LYS A 163 10.43 -2.45 41.02
CA LYS A 163 8.98 -2.55 40.80
C LYS A 163 8.62 -2.42 39.33
N TRP A 164 9.13 -1.39 38.66
CA TRP A 164 8.71 -1.07 37.30
C TRP A 164 9.45 -1.90 36.25
N ARG A 165 10.70 -2.28 36.50
CA ARG A 165 11.42 -3.23 35.63
C ARG A 165 10.71 -4.57 35.52
N LYS A 166 10.07 -5.04 36.58
CA LYS A 166 9.30 -6.30 36.58
C LYS A 166 8.06 -6.25 35.69
N ILE A 167 7.40 -5.10 35.59
CA ILE A 167 6.28 -4.89 34.66
C ILE A 167 6.80 -4.74 33.20
N GLY A 168 8.12 -4.57 33.01
CA GLY A 168 8.74 -4.45 31.70
C GLY A 168 9.01 -3.02 31.26
N PHE A 169 9.14 -2.06 32.19
CA PHE A 169 9.79 -0.80 31.90
C PHE A 169 11.31 -0.99 31.82
N ALA A 170 12.01 -0.20 31.00
CA ALA A 170 13.47 -0.22 30.96
C ALA A 170 14.09 0.35 32.24
N THR A 171 13.39 1.30 32.88
CA THR A 171 13.86 2.01 34.08
C THR A 171 12.86 1.92 35.23
N GLU A 172 13.30 2.31 36.44
CA GLU A 172 12.40 2.48 37.59
C GLU A 172 11.60 3.80 37.54
N ALA A 173 11.66 4.51 36.42
CA ALA A 173 10.98 5.78 36.21
C ALA A 173 10.04 5.69 34.99
N PRO A 174 8.87 5.02 35.11
CA PRO A 174 7.91 4.82 34.03
C PRO A 174 7.55 6.08 33.25
N LYS A 175 7.53 7.22 33.94
CA LYS A 175 7.17 8.53 33.38
C LYS A 175 7.95 8.87 32.12
N TRP A 176 9.24 8.54 32.05
CA TRP A 176 10.09 8.96 30.92
C TRP A 176 9.78 8.15 29.66
N GLU A 177 9.49 6.86 29.81
CA GLU A 177 9.19 5.97 28.69
C GLU A 177 7.77 6.22 28.16
N ILE A 178 6.81 6.43 29.07
CA ILE A 178 5.42 6.72 28.69
C ILE A 178 5.31 8.10 28.01
N GLN A 179 6.21 9.03 28.28
CA GLN A 179 6.16 10.40 27.74
C GLN A 179 6.08 10.48 26.21
N ARG A 180 6.58 9.45 25.50
CA ARG A 180 6.47 9.34 24.03
C ARG A 180 5.02 9.24 23.55
N VAL A 181 4.17 8.55 24.32
CA VAL A 181 2.75 8.27 24.01
C VAL A 181 1.78 8.97 24.98
N GLY A 182 2.31 9.68 25.97
CA GLY A 182 1.58 10.50 26.94
C GLY A 182 0.54 9.73 27.76
N TYR A 183 -0.48 10.47 28.22
CA TYR A 183 -1.60 9.90 28.96
C TYR A 183 -2.33 8.80 28.17
N LEU A 184 -2.41 8.93 26.84
CA LEU A 184 -3.05 7.92 25.98
C LEU A 184 -2.43 6.52 26.18
N GLY A 185 -1.10 6.43 26.20
CA GLY A 185 -0.44 5.14 26.44
C GLY A 185 -0.64 4.59 27.85
N LEU A 186 -0.72 5.47 28.86
CA LEU A 186 -1.05 5.06 30.23
C LEU A 186 -2.48 4.52 30.33
N GLU A 187 -3.44 5.22 29.71
CA GLU A 187 -4.85 4.83 29.67
C GLU A 187 -5.03 3.49 28.96
N ASN A 188 -4.41 3.28 27.80
CA ASN A 188 -4.46 2.00 27.08
C ASN A 188 -3.81 0.85 27.87
N MET A 189 -2.67 1.11 28.51
CA MET A 189 -2.00 0.10 29.35
C MET A 189 -2.87 -0.29 30.56
N HIS A 190 -3.53 0.68 31.17
CA HIS A 190 -4.45 0.46 32.28
C HIS A 190 -5.73 -0.26 31.83
N GLY A 191 -6.27 0.12 30.67
CA GLY A 191 -7.41 -0.53 30.01
C GLY A 191 -7.14 -2.00 29.70
N PHE A 192 -5.96 -2.33 29.18
CA PHE A 192 -5.51 -3.71 28.97
C PHE A 192 -5.64 -4.55 30.24
N MET A 193 -5.11 -4.04 31.37
CA MET A 193 -5.17 -4.72 32.66
C MET A 193 -6.61 -4.86 33.17
N LYS A 194 -7.43 -3.81 33.02
CA LYS A 194 -8.82 -3.82 33.50
C LYS A 194 -9.72 -4.78 32.75
N LYS A 195 -9.45 -4.98 31.46
CA LYS A 195 -10.25 -5.87 30.61
C LYS A 195 -10.20 -7.32 31.09
N ASP A 196 -9.01 -7.80 31.43
CA ASP A 196 -8.80 -9.14 31.97
C ASP A 196 -7.60 -9.13 32.93
N ILE A 197 -7.90 -9.01 34.23
CA ILE A 197 -6.88 -8.93 35.28
C ILE A 197 -6.13 -10.25 35.41
N ASP A 198 -6.81 -11.38 35.21
CA ASP A 198 -6.22 -12.71 35.37
C ASP A 198 -5.24 -13.01 34.21
N ASP A 199 -5.61 -12.69 32.97
CA ASP A 199 -4.72 -12.80 31.81
C ASP A 199 -3.52 -11.84 31.92
N TYR A 200 -3.73 -10.63 32.43
CA TYR A 200 -2.65 -9.69 32.72
C TYR A 200 -1.66 -10.27 33.74
N GLN A 201 -2.15 -10.73 34.90
CA GLN A 201 -1.31 -11.34 35.94
C GLN A 201 -0.52 -12.53 35.40
N LYS A 202 -1.19 -13.42 34.67
CA LYS A 202 -0.58 -14.57 34.03
C LYS A 202 0.52 -14.14 33.06
N THR A 203 0.24 -13.17 32.18
CA THR A 203 1.22 -12.65 31.22
C THR A 203 2.45 -12.10 31.92
N ILE A 204 2.28 -11.27 32.95
CA ILE A 204 3.40 -10.68 33.70
C ILE A 204 4.22 -11.77 34.43
N LEU A 205 3.55 -12.73 35.07
CA LEU A 205 4.21 -13.82 35.77
C LEU A 205 4.98 -14.75 34.82
N GLU A 206 4.41 -15.06 33.65
CA GLU A 206 5.08 -15.81 32.59
C GLU A 206 6.36 -15.11 32.13
N GLN A 207 6.34 -13.79 31.94
CA GLN A 207 7.54 -13.04 31.56
C GLN A 207 8.55 -12.96 32.70
N TYR A 208 8.10 -12.81 33.95
CA TYR A 208 8.98 -12.78 35.11
C TYR A 208 9.77 -14.08 35.27
N ASN A 209 9.13 -15.23 35.02
CA ASN A 209 9.75 -16.55 35.13
C ASN A 209 10.65 -16.93 33.94
N ARG A 210 10.65 -16.17 32.85
CA ARG A 210 11.55 -16.39 31.71
C ARG A 210 12.96 -15.82 31.98
N PRO A 211 14.01 -16.33 31.31
CA PRO A 211 15.34 -15.71 31.32
C PRO A 211 15.27 -14.27 30.83
N ALA A 212 16.03 -13.36 31.45
CA ALA A 212 15.97 -11.91 31.19
C ALA A 212 16.09 -11.55 29.69
N GLU A 213 16.93 -12.26 28.94
CA GLU A 213 17.17 -12.05 27.50
C GLU A 213 15.99 -12.44 26.60
N ARG A 214 15.09 -13.32 27.07
CA ARG A 214 13.94 -13.82 26.31
C ARG A 214 12.60 -13.24 26.77
N ARG A 215 12.62 -12.33 27.75
CA ARG A 215 11.40 -11.68 28.25
C ARG A 215 10.89 -10.70 27.20
N CYS A 216 9.60 -10.77 26.91
CA CYS A 216 8.90 -9.70 26.22
C CYS A 216 8.45 -8.65 27.25
N PRO A 217 9.00 -7.43 27.25
CA PRO A 217 8.65 -6.41 28.24
C PRO A 217 7.24 -5.86 28.00
N PHE A 218 6.28 -6.15 28.90
CA PHE A 218 4.88 -5.73 28.74
C PHE A 218 4.73 -4.22 28.60
N ALA A 219 5.29 -3.42 29.52
CA ALA A 219 5.10 -1.98 29.47
C ALA A 219 5.67 -1.35 28.18
N LYS A 220 6.89 -1.73 27.79
CA LYS A 220 7.50 -1.31 26.51
C LYS A 220 6.66 -1.75 25.31
N THR A 221 6.11 -2.95 25.33
CA THR A 221 5.22 -3.47 24.26
C THR A 221 3.94 -2.64 24.16
N SER A 222 3.27 -2.37 25.28
CA SER A 222 2.04 -1.58 25.30
C SER A 222 2.25 -0.13 24.82
N ILE A 223 3.39 0.48 25.17
CA ILE A 223 3.82 1.79 24.67
C ILE A 223 4.06 1.74 23.16
N GLU A 224 4.83 0.77 22.68
CA GLU A 224 5.14 0.62 21.25
C GLU A 224 3.87 0.38 20.43
N VAL A 225 2.95 -0.48 20.89
CA VAL A 225 1.66 -0.71 20.23
C VAL A 225 0.81 0.56 20.19
N THR A 226 0.78 1.35 21.27
CA THR A 226 0.09 2.65 21.26
C THR A 226 0.67 3.57 20.19
N GLU A 227 1.99 3.59 20.03
CA GLU A 227 2.65 4.37 18.97
C GLU A 227 2.26 3.85 17.58
N LEU A 228 2.34 2.53 17.34
CA LEU A 228 1.97 1.93 16.05
C LEU A 228 0.55 2.30 15.61
N LEU A 229 -0.39 2.30 16.55
CA LEU A 229 -1.78 2.72 16.30
C LEU A 229 -1.88 4.21 16.02
N CYS A 230 -1.16 5.04 16.77
CA CYS A 230 -1.12 6.48 16.51
C CYS A 230 -0.52 6.81 15.14
N ASP A 231 0.48 6.05 14.69
CA ASP A 231 1.10 6.20 13.39
C ASP A 231 0.15 5.74 12.28
N TYR A 232 -0.56 4.62 12.48
CA TYR A 232 -1.51 4.11 11.48
C TYR A 232 -2.66 5.07 11.19
N TRP A 233 -3.24 5.69 12.23
CA TRP A 233 -4.35 6.63 12.09
C TRP A 233 -3.92 8.10 12.05
N ASP A 234 -2.62 8.38 11.85
CA ASP A 234 -2.07 9.74 11.81
C ASP A 234 -2.49 10.61 13.02
N VAL A 235 -2.70 10.00 14.19
CA VAL A 235 -3.18 10.69 15.41
C VAL A 235 -2.25 11.83 15.79
N SER A 236 -0.95 11.70 15.50
CA SER A 236 0.09 12.71 15.74
C SER A 236 -0.15 14.03 14.97
N THR A 237 -0.99 14.02 13.93
CA THR A 237 -1.36 15.25 13.18
C THR A 237 -2.50 16.02 13.85
N GLY A 238 -3.31 15.36 14.68
CA GLY A 238 -4.50 15.94 15.32
C GLY A 238 -5.71 16.11 14.41
N TYR A 239 -5.63 15.65 13.16
CA TYR A 239 -6.70 15.68 12.15
C TYR A 239 -6.83 14.31 11.48
N THR A 240 -8.03 13.98 10.99
CA THR A 240 -8.22 12.75 10.20
C THR A 240 -7.81 13.02 8.75
N THR A 241 -6.87 12.25 8.23
CA THR A 241 -6.44 12.26 6.82
C THR A 241 -7.32 11.38 5.94
N SER A 242 -8.04 10.42 6.54
CA SER A 242 -8.92 9.50 5.83
C SER A 242 -10.18 10.20 5.29
N THR A 243 -10.55 9.84 4.06
CA THR A 243 -11.75 10.31 3.37
C THR A 243 -13.00 9.49 3.73
N SER A 244 -12.82 8.31 4.33
CA SER A 244 -13.87 7.38 4.77
C SER A 244 -14.03 7.34 6.29
N PHE A 245 -15.20 6.90 6.75
CA PHE A 245 -15.43 6.61 8.17
C PHE A 245 -14.66 5.35 8.58
N GLN A 246 -14.08 5.37 9.79
CA GLN A 246 -13.24 4.30 10.36
C GLN A 246 -13.83 3.83 11.68
N PRO A 247 -14.66 2.77 11.69
CA PRO A 247 -15.29 2.27 12.90
C PRO A 247 -14.32 1.71 13.94
N LEU A 248 -13.25 1.02 13.51
CA LEU A 248 -12.31 0.36 14.43
C LEU A 248 -11.46 1.37 15.21
N LEU A 249 -11.17 2.55 14.65
CA LEU A 249 -10.57 3.68 15.35
C LEU A 249 -11.35 4.08 16.62
N LEU A 250 -12.69 3.99 16.60
CA LEU A 250 -13.51 4.31 17.77
C LEU A 250 -13.41 3.23 18.87
N ALA A 251 -12.97 2.02 18.50
CA ALA A 251 -12.69 0.92 19.41
C ALA A 251 -11.20 0.85 19.79
N PHE A 252 -10.52 2.00 19.87
CA PHE A 252 -9.05 2.09 20.06
C PHE A 252 -8.50 1.19 21.17
N GLU A 253 -9.13 1.18 22.34
CA GLU A 253 -8.70 0.35 23.48
C GLU A 253 -8.79 -1.16 23.17
N LYS A 254 -9.84 -1.59 22.46
CA LYS A 254 -10.00 -2.99 22.04
C LYS A 254 -8.95 -3.37 20.99
N ILE A 255 -8.68 -2.47 20.04
CA ILE A 255 -7.65 -2.66 19.02
C ILE A 255 -6.25 -2.72 19.65
N HIS A 256 -5.96 -1.85 20.62
CA HIS A 256 -4.73 -1.89 21.41
C HIS A 256 -4.58 -3.23 22.12
N TYR A 257 -5.62 -3.69 22.83
CA TYR A 257 -5.60 -4.97 23.52
C TYR A 257 -5.24 -6.14 22.59
N ILE A 258 -5.96 -6.27 21.47
CA ILE A 258 -5.73 -7.32 20.48
C ILE A 258 -4.31 -7.24 19.91
N THR A 259 -3.85 -6.04 19.60
CA THR A 259 -2.51 -5.82 19.02
C THR A 259 -1.40 -6.16 20.01
N VAL A 260 -1.56 -5.85 21.31
CA VAL A 260 -0.62 -6.28 22.36
C VAL A 260 -0.58 -7.81 22.47
N LYS A 261 -1.74 -8.49 22.48
CA LYS A 261 -1.78 -9.96 22.48
C LYS A 261 -1.10 -10.57 21.26
N SER A 262 -1.32 -9.98 20.08
CA SER A 262 -0.64 -10.37 18.84
C SER A 262 0.88 -10.17 18.92
N PHE A 263 1.33 -9.07 19.52
CA PHE A 263 2.76 -8.81 19.74
C PHE A 263 3.40 -9.91 20.60
N PHE A 264 2.78 -10.30 21.72
CA PHE A 264 3.27 -11.40 22.55
C PHE A 264 3.28 -12.74 21.82
N ARG A 265 2.25 -13.02 21.00
CA ARG A 265 2.21 -14.22 20.17
C ARG A 265 3.40 -14.24 19.20
N LEU A 266 3.57 -13.18 18.42
CA LEU A 266 4.66 -13.07 17.44
C LEU A 266 6.05 -13.06 18.07
N TRP A 267 6.20 -12.48 19.26
CA TRP A 267 7.42 -12.58 20.05
C TRP A 267 7.79 -14.05 20.35
N ASN A 268 6.81 -14.85 20.76
CA ASN A 268 6.99 -16.27 21.05
C ASN A 268 7.27 -17.08 19.78
N ASP A 269 6.50 -16.86 18.71
CA ASP A 269 6.67 -17.54 17.43
C ASP A 269 8.04 -17.25 16.78
N MET A 270 8.60 -16.06 17.05
CA MET A 270 9.93 -15.65 16.62
C MET A 270 11.06 -16.21 17.50
N GLU A 271 10.73 -16.79 18.66
CA GLU A 271 11.69 -17.09 19.72
C GLU A 271 12.61 -15.89 20.04
N ALA A 272 12.02 -14.69 20.04
CA ALA A 272 12.74 -13.42 20.04
C ALA A 272 13.51 -13.16 21.33
N THR A 273 14.63 -12.44 21.19
CA THR A 273 15.38 -11.87 22.31
C THR A 273 15.09 -10.37 22.46
N VAL A 274 15.52 -9.76 23.56
CA VAL A 274 15.37 -8.30 23.81
C VAL A 274 15.89 -7.46 22.64
N ASP A 275 16.95 -7.89 21.95
CA ASP A 275 17.54 -7.20 20.80
C ASP A 275 16.68 -7.32 19.53
N ASP A 276 15.82 -8.33 19.43
CA ASP A 276 14.89 -8.51 18.32
C ASP A 276 13.63 -7.67 18.44
N PHE A 277 13.44 -6.93 19.53
CA PHE A 277 12.25 -6.11 19.77
C PHE A 277 11.88 -5.18 18.59
N PRO A 278 12.83 -4.45 17.95
CA PRO A 278 12.51 -3.64 16.78
C PRO A 278 12.00 -4.47 15.59
N LYS A 279 12.51 -5.70 15.41
CA LYS A 279 12.07 -6.61 14.34
C LYS A 279 10.65 -7.10 14.58
N VAL A 280 10.34 -7.50 15.82
CA VAL A 280 8.97 -7.90 16.22
C VAL A 280 8.01 -6.72 16.05
N SER A 281 8.40 -5.51 16.47
CA SER A 281 7.58 -4.29 16.25
C SER A 281 7.32 -4.04 14.76
N ALA A 282 8.33 -4.17 13.90
CA ALA A 282 8.16 -4.01 12.45
C ALA A 282 7.23 -5.08 11.84
N LEU A 283 7.30 -6.32 12.33
CA LEU A 283 6.42 -7.40 11.89
C LEU A 283 4.97 -7.15 12.32
N VAL A 284 4.76 -6.74 13.58
CA VAL A 284 3.44 -6.37 14.10
C VAL A 284 2.88 -5.16 13.35
N ARG A 285 3.71 -4.18 12.99
CA ARG A 285 3.31 -3.03 12.15
C ARG A 285 2.81 -3.48 10.78
N SER A 286 3.53 -4.38 10.11
CA SER A 286 3.09 -4.95 8.82
C SER A 286 1.78 -5.71 8.98
N GLN A 287 1.65 -6.52 10.04
CA GLN A 287 0.42 -7.26 10.31
C GLN A 287 -0.78 -6.36 10.62
N LEU A 288 -0.57 -5.31 11.43
CA LEU A 288 -1.57 -4.30 11.75
C LEU A 288 -2.07 -3.59 10.50
N LYS A 289 -1.16 -3.18 9.60
CA LYS A 289 -1.50 -2.55 8.32
C LYS A 289 -2.32 -3.48 7.43
N PHE A 290 -1.98 -4.76 7.38
CA PHE A 290 -2.78 -5.75 6.66
C PHE A 290 -4.17 -5.92 7.29
N ALA A 291 -4.23 -6.08 8.61
CA ALA A 291 -5.48 -6.30 9.34
C ALA A 291 -6.41 -5.07 9.30
N LEU A 292 -5.91 -3.88 9.00
CA LEU A 292 -6.72 -2.66 8.92
C LEU A 292 -6.95 -2.14 7.48
N ARG A 293 -6.48 -2.84 6.43
CA ARG A 293 -6.52 -2.35 5.04
C ARG A 293 -7.91 -1.92 4.55
N ASP A 294 -8.94 -2.66 4.95
CA ASP A 294 -10.33 -2.45 4.53
C ASP A 294 -11.22 -2.07 5.74
N GLU A 295 -10.67 -1.29 6.69
CA GLU A 295 -11.30 -0.93 7.98
C GLU A 295 -12.72 -0.35 7.86
N ALA A 296 -13.05 0.36 6.78
CA ALA A 296 -14.36 0.99 6.62
C ALA A 296 -15.54 -0.02 6.62
N THR A 297 -15.29 -1.26 6.22
CA THR A 297 -16.29 -2.34 6.19
C THR A 297 -15.98 -3.46 7.17
N LYS A 298 -14.80 -3.42 7.81
CA LYS A 298 -14.29 -4.52 8.62
C LYS A 298 -14.88 -4.50 10.02
N GLN A 299 -15.34 -5.65 10.49
CA GLN A 299 -15.82 -5.81 11.85
C GLN A 299 -14.68 -6.15 12.83
N LEU A 300 -14.89 -5.87 14.11
CA LEU A 300 -13.87 -6.09 15.15
C LEU A 300 -13.42 -7.55 15.24
N TYR A 301 -14.34 -8.51 15.07
CA TYR A 301 -14.02 -9.94 15.15
C TYR A 301 -13.10 -10.39 13.99
N GLU A 302 -13.23 -9.80 12.80
CA GLU A 302 -12.36 -10.08 11.65
C GLU A 302 -10.97 -9.50 11.86
N PHE A 303 -10.90 -8.32 12.46
CA PHE A 303 -9.62 -7.74 12.89
C PHE A 303 -8.93 -8.63 13.93
N GLU A 304 -9.67 -9.10 14.94
CA GLU A 304 -9.17 -10.00 15.96
C GLU A 304 -8.63 -11.29 15.35
N LYS A 305 -9.39 -11.91 14.45
CA LYS A 305 -8.98 -13.10 13.71
C LYS A 305 -7.69 -12.87 12.92
N ASP A 306 -7.62 -11.78 12.16
CA ASP A 306 -6.41 -11.48 11.38
C ASP A 306 -5.19 -11.24 12.27
N MET A 307 -5.38 -10.60 13.42
CA MET A 307 -4.28 -10.34 14.35
C MET A 307 -3.86 -11.56 15.15
N LEU A 308 -4.78 -12.46 15.53
CA LEU A 308 -4.55 -13.54 16.49
C LEU A 308 -4.48 -14.96 15.89
N GLU A 309 -5.05 -15.21 14.71
CA GLU A 309 -5.10 -16.56 14.12
C GLU A 309 -4.17 -16.75 12.91
N VAL A 310 -3.70 -15.66 12.26
CA VAL A 310 -2.82 -15.78 11.09
C VAL A 310 -1.45 -16.31 11.49
N GLU A 311 -1.01 -17.37 10.81
CA GLU A 311 0.28 -18.02 11.05
C GLU A 311 1.48 -17.09 10.84
N TYR A 312 2.46 -17.19 11.73
CA TYR A 312 3.69 -16.41 11.67
C TYR A 312 4.40 -16.45 10.30
N LYS A 313 4.48 -17.62 9.66
CA LYS A 313 5.14 -17.77 8.35
C LYS A 313 4.49 -16.89 7.29
N VAL A 314 3.15 -16.84 7.26
CA VAL A 314 2.39 -16.01 6.30
C VAL A 314 2.68 -14.54 6.52
N ILE A 315 2.74 -14.10 7.78
CA ILE A 315 3.03 -12.70 8.14
C ILE A 315 4.45 -12.33 7.71
N ARG A 316 5.43 -13.20 8.00
CA ARG A 316 6.83 -13.00 7.61
C ARG A 316 7.00 -12.95 6.09
N ASP A 317 6.40 -13.88 5.36
CA ASP A 317 6.51 -13.93 3.89
C ASP A 317 5.89 -12.67 3.25
N ARG A 318 4.79 -12.15 3.83
CA ARG A 318 4.21 -10.86 3.42
C ARG A 318 5.14 -9.69 3.72
N GLN A 319 5.70 -9.61 4.93
CA GLN A 319 6.63 -8.55 5.30
C GLN A 319 7.86 -8.55 4.38
N LEU A 320 8.39 -9.72 4.04
CA LEU A 320 9.53 -9.85 3.13
C LEU A 320 9.17 -9.31 1.74
N LYS A 321 8.01 -9.67 1.19
CA LYS A 321 7.50 -9.11 -0.06
C LYS A 321 7.33 -7.59 0.02
N GLU A 322 6.76 -7.08 1.12
CA GLU A 322 6.62 -5.63 1.34
C GLU A 322 7.97 -4.91 1.37
N LEU A 323 9.02 -5.53 1.93
CA LEU A 323 10.38 -4.99 1.91
C LEU A 323 11.00 -5.06 0.51
N GLU A 324 10.80 -6.15 -0.23
CA GLU A 324 11.22 -6.27 -1.64
C GLU A 324 10.54 -5.23 -2.54
N LEU A 325 9.27 -4.90 -2.25
CA LEU A 325 8.49 -3.88 -2.95
C LEU A 325 8.80 -2.46 -2.46
N GLY A 326 9.17 -2.31 -1.18
CA GLY A 326 9.46 -1.04 -0.51
C GLY A 326 10.90 -0.56 -0.69
N ASP A 327 11.83 -1.46 -1.01
CA ASP A 327 13.14 -1.12 -1.55
C ASP A 327 12.97 -0.68 -3.00
N ASP A 328 12.49 0.56 -3.17
CA ASP A 328 12.28 1.22 -4.46
C ASP A 328 13.63 1.62 -5.09
N LEU A 329 14.54 0.64 -5.15
CA LEU A 329 15.79 0.65 -5.87
C LEU A 329 15.60 1.23 -7.28
N LEU A 330 14.48 0.89 -7.92
CA LEU A 330 14.13 1.34 -9.26
C LEU A 330 13.70 2.82 -9.33
N SER A 331 13.18 3.43 -8.25
CA SER A 331 12.90 4.87 -8.24
C SER A 331 14.08 5.74 -7.83
N LYS A 332 15.15 5.15 -7.26
CA LYS A 332 16.37 5.90 -6.92
C LYS A 332 16.94 6.60 -8.17
N THR A 333 17.28 7.87 -8.01
CA THR A 333 17.78 8.73 -9.12
C THR A 333 18.92 8.10 -9.92
N PRO A 334 19.97 7.49 -9.30
CA PRO A 334 21.05 6.85 -10.05
C PRO A 334 20.57 5.66 -10.90
N VAL A 335 19.61 4.88 -10.38
CA VAL A 335 19.06 3.71 -11.08
C VAL A 335 18.14 4.15 -12.22
N ARG A 336 17.37 5.23 -12.04
CA ARG A 336 16.59 5.85 -13.13
C ARG A 336 17.50 6.35 -14.25
N ASN A 337 18.60 7.04 -13.91
CA ASN A 337 19.57 7.51 -14.89
C ASN A 337 20.25 6.34 -15.64
N LEU A 338 20.61 5.28 -14.92
CA LEU A 338 21.13 4.05 -15.51
C LEU A 338 20.10 3.42 -16.47
N ARG A 339 18.84 3.30 -16.04
CA ARG A 339 17.74 2.76 -16.86
C ARG A 339 17.53 3.58 -18.13
N SER A 340 17.56 4.91 -18.05
CA SER A 340 17.45 5.78 -19.23
C SER A 340 18.59 5.56 -20.22
N ARG A 341 19.84 5.42 -19.74
CA ARG A 341 20.98 5.12 -20.61
C ARG A 341 20.87 3.75 -21.26
N LEU A 342 20.53 2.72 -20.49
CA LEU A 342 20.35 1.35 -20.99
C LEU A 342 19.18 1.24 -21.96
N TYR A 343 18.14 2.05 -21.80
CA TYR A 343 17.04 2.14 -22.76
C TYR A 343 17.54 2.66 -24.11
N THR A 344 18.35 3.72 -24.13
CA THR A 344 18.97 4.23 -25.37
C THR A 344 19.87 3.18 -26.02
N GLU A 345 20.70 2.49 -25.26
CA GLU A 345 21.56 1.40 -25.78
C GLU A 345 20.72 0.25 -26.35
N SER A 346 19.65 -0.16 -25.66
CA SER A 346 18.74 -1.21 -26.11
C SER A 346 18.00 -0.79 -27.38
N TYR A 347 17.57 0.47 -27.48
CA TYR A 347 16.93 1.02 -28.67
C TYR A 347 17.88 0.98 -29.88
N GLU A 348 19.12 1.45 -29.74
CA GLU A 348 20.11 1.45 -30.83
C GLU A 348 20.49 0.03 -31.28
N PHE A 349 20.57 -0.91 -30.33
CA PHE A 349 20.78 -2.32 -30.63
C PHE A 349 19.63 -2.90 -31.47
N VAL A 350 18.39 -2.68 -31.03
CA VAL A 350 17.21 -3.16 -31.77
C VAL A 350 17.09 -2.47 -33.13
N LYS A 351 17.36 -1.16 -33.22
CA LYS A 351 17.44 -0.42 -34.48
C LYS A 351 18.44 -1.05 -35.45
N SER A 352 19.64 -1.33 -34.98
CA SER A 352 20.68 -2.00 -35.78
C SER A 352 20.22 -3.39 -36.25
N GLN A 353 19.56 -4.15 -35.40
CA GLN A 353 19.03 -5.47 -35.74
C GLN A 353 17.90 -5.38 -36.79
N ARG A 354 16.97 -4.43 -36.64
CA ARG A 354 15.86 -4.24 -37.59
C ARG A 354 16.36 -3.76 -38.96
N ILE A 355 17.31 -2.83 -39.00
CA ILE A 355 17.98 -2.42 -40.25
C ILE A 355 18.71 -3.61 -40.88
N LYS A 356 19.32 -4.49 -40.06
CA LYS A 356 19.94 -5.72 -40.56
C LYS A 356 18.93 -6.67 -41.21
N CYS A 357 17.70 -6.79 -40.71
CA CYS A 357 16.64 -7.54 -41.39
C CYS A 357 16.35 -6.96 -42.80
N LEU A 358 16.31 -5.64 -42.94
CA LEU A 358 16.11 -4.99 -44.24
C LEU A 358 17.29 -5.25 -45.20
N LEU A 359 18.52 -5.22 -44.70
CA LEU A 359 19.73 -5.53 -45.46
C LEU A 359 19.80 -7.01 -45.88
N ILE A 360 19.28 -7.92 -45.05
CA ILE A 360 19.14 -9.33 -45.41
C ILE A 360 18.08 -9.47 -46.51
N GLY A 361 16.94 -8.80 -46.39
CA GLY A 361 15.85 -8.83 -47.36
C GLY A 361 14.86 -9.99 -47.16
N ASP A 362 13.64 -9.88 -47.68
CA ASP A 362 12.56 -10.87 -47.51
C ASP A 362 11.58 -10.88 -48.70
N TRP A 363 10.79 -11.95 -48.76
CA TRP A 363 9.84 -12.27 -49.82
C TRP A 363 8.43 -11.78 -49.51
N PHE A 364 7.80 -11.13 -50.49
CA PHE A 364 6.43 -10.64 -50.44
C PHE A 364 5.61 -11.18 -51.61
N GLN A 365 4.30 -11.33 -51.43
CA GLN A 365 3.40 -11.72 -52.51
C GLN A 365 3.08 -10.53 -53.42
N ILE A 366 3.04 -10.77 -54.73
CA ILE A 366 2.63 -9.76 -55.71
C ILE A 366 1.11 -9.83 -55.86
N THR A 367 0.42 -8.78 -55.42
CA THR A 367 -0.98 -8.53 -55.79
C THR A 367 -0.98 -7.76 -57.11
N THR A 368 -1.77 -8.19 -58.10
CA THR A 368 -1.70 -7.78 -59.51
C THR A 368 -2.10 -6.31 -59.81
N ILE A 369 -1.86 -5.35 -58.91
CA ILE A 369 -2.25 -3.95 -59.05
C ILE A 369 -1.04 -3.03 -58.84
N THR A 370 0.07 -3.27 -59.53
CA THR A 370 1.09 -2.23 -59.69
C THR A 370 0.87 -1.52 -61.01
N ASN A 371 0.08 -0.43 -60.98
CA ASN A 371 0.08 0.58 -62.03
C ASN A 371 1.44 1.30 -61.99
N VAL A 372 2.44 0.71 -62.64
CA VAL A 372 3.68 1.42 -62.97
C VAL A 372 3.35 2.40 -64.12
N PRO A 373 3.77 3.68 -64.07
CA PRO A 373 3.58 4.60 -65.18
C PRO A 373 4.31 4.07 -66.42
N LEU A 374 3.55 3.78 -67.47
CA LEU A 374 4.04 3.38 -68.78
C LEU A 374 4.80 4.55 -69.44
N ASN A 375 6.06 4.76 -69.07
CA ASN A 375 6.95 5.66 -69.78
C ASN A 375 8.29 4.96 -70.03
N SER A 376 8.28 3.90 -70.83
CA SER A 376 9.41 3.38 -71.64
C SER A 376 9.06 2.03 -72.25
N ALA A 377 8.46 2.01 -73.44
CA ALA A 377 8.67 0.96 -74.45
C ALA A 377 7.78 1.21 -75.67
N THR A 378 8.34 1.88 -76.65
CA THR A 378 8.02 1.63 -78.05
C THR A 378 8.35 0.16 -78.36
N ASN A 379 7.42 -0.51 -79.05
CA ASN A 379 7.67 -1.61 -80.01
C ASN A 379 8.55 -2.80 -79.55
N LEU A 380 7.91 -3.93 -79.19
CA LEU A 380 8.02 -5.25 -79.85
C LEU A 380 7.57 -6.38 -78.90
N GLY A 381 6.67 -7.23 -79.39
CA GLY A 381 6.65 -8.65 -79.05
C GLY A 381 5.91 -9.04 -77.78
N LYS A 382 4.83 -9.81 -77.98
CA LYS A 382 4.20 -10.68 -76.98
C LYS A 382 5.27 -11.51 -76.25
N ARG A 383 5.67 -11.08 -75.04
CA ARG A 383 6.39 -11.92 -74.09
C ARG A 383 5.41 -12.32 -73.01
N ALA A 384 5.30 -13.63 -72.82
CA ALA A 384 4.47 -14.27 -71.82
C ALA A 384 4.49 -13.50 -70.50
N THR A 385 3.31 -13.08 -70.04
CA THR A 385 3.05 -12.76 -68.64
C THR A 385 3.22 -14.05 -67.86
N ILE A 386 4.47 -14.41 -67.59
CA ILE A 386 4.84 -15.43 -66.63
C ILE A 386 4.19 -14.96 -65.32
N ASN A 387 3.33 -15.81 -64.74
CA ASN A 387 2.66 -15.58 -63.47
C ASN A 387 3.70 -15.46 -62.35
N LYS A 388 4.35 -14.30 -62.22
CA LYS A 388 5.28 -13.98 -61.14
C LYS A 388 4.44 -13.72 -59.90
N LYS A 389 4.62 -14.55 -58.87
CA LYS A 389 3.81 -14.54 -57.65
C LYS A 389 4.53 -13.89 -56.47
N TRP A 390 5.85 -13.78 -56.55
CA TRP A 390 6.70 -13.39 -55.44
C TRP A 390 7.66 -12.28 -55.85
N ARG A 391 7.82 -11.29 -54.98
CA ARG A 391 8.82 -10.24 -55.10
C ARG A 391 9.73 -10.28 -53.89
N TYR A 392 11.03 -10.23 -54.12
CA TYR A 392 12.01 -10.11 -53.05
C TYR A 392 12.47 -8.67 -52.94
N TYR A 393 12.52 -8.14 -51.71
CA TYR A 393 13.04 -6.79 -51.44
C TYR A 393 14.27 -6.86 -50.55
N ARG A 394 15.24 -5.98 -50.79
CA ARG A 394 16.46 -5.85 -49.98
C ARG A 394 16.95 -4.40 -49.95
N LEU A 395 17.31 -3.91 -48.77
CA LEU A 395 17.93 -2.60 -48.60
C LEU A 395 19.40 -2.66 -49.04
N SER A 396 19.85 -1.62 -49.74
CA SER A 396 21.25 -1.50 -50.14
C SER A 396 22.17 -1.30 -48.93
N PRO A 397 23.45 -1.75 -48.97
CA PRO A 397 24.39 -1.57 -47.87
C PRO A 397 24.63 -0.11 -47.46
N ASN A 398 24.41 0.84 -48.38
CA ASN A 398 24.49 2.28 -48.09
C ASN A 398 23.20 2.86 -47.46
N MET A 399 22.19 2.02 -47.22
CA MET A 399 20.89 2.34 -46.62
C MET A 399 20.03 3.35 -47.40
N LYS A 400 20.32 3.59 -48.68
CA LYS A 400 19.63 4.61 -49.50
C LYS A 400 18.56 4.06 -50.43
N PHE A 401 18.70 2.81 -50.87
CA PHE A 401 17.88 2.26 -51.94
C PHE A 401 17.29 0.92 -51.55
N LEU A 402 16.02 0.70 -51.88
CA LEU A 402 15.40 -0.63 -51.79
C LEU A 402 15.43 -1.27 -53.18
N HIS A 403 16.14 -2.38 -53.29
CA HIS A 403 16.24 -3.17 -54.50
C HIS A 403 15.22 -4.30 -54.49
N TYR A 404 14.72 -4.67 -55.66
CA TYR A 404 13.78 -5.77 -55.80
C TYR A 404 13.92 -6.55 -57.11
N SER A 405 13.31 -7.73 -57.14
CA SER A 405 13.14 -8.53 -58.36
C SER A 405 11.94 -9.47 -58.22
N ASP A 406 11.31 -9.79 -59.35
CA ASP A 406 10.09 -10.58 -59.41
C ASP A 406 10.37 -12.01 -59.89
N PHE A 407 9.83 -12.97 -59.16
CA PHE A 407 10.03 -14.40 -59.34
C PHE A 407 8.70 -15.17 -59.39
N THR A 408 8.72 -16.32 -60.07
CA THR A 408 7.60 -17.27 -60.10
C THR A 408 7.45 -18.02 -58.78
N GLU A 409 8.57 -18.40 -58.18
CA GLU A 409 8.68 -19.16 -56.93
C GLU A 409 9.82 -18.58 -56.09
N LYS A 410 9.78 -18.83 -54.77
CA LYS A 410 10.86 -18.42 -53.87
C LYS A 410 12.12 -19.22 -54.20
N THR A 411 13.21 -18.52 -54.47
CA THR A 411 14.51 -19.13 -54.82
C THR A 411 15.60 -18.61 -53.89
N PHE A 412 16.79 -19.22 -53.94
CA PHE A 412 17.92 -18.70 -53.18
C PHE A 412 18.48 -17.45 -53.87
N ILE A 413 18.62 -16.35 -53.13
CA ILE A 413 19.22 -15.08 -53.59
C ILE A 413 20.56 -14.91 -52.89
N ARG A 414 21.63 -14.66 -53.67
CA ARG A 414 22.98 -14.52 -53.12
C ARG A 414 23.09 -13.24 -52.28
N ASP A 415 24.08 -13.20 -51.39
CA ASP A 415 24.39 -11.99 -50.64
C ASP A 415 24.91 -10.91 -51.60
N GLY A 416 24.25 -9.74 -51.60
CA GLY A 416 24.53 -8.64 -52.52
C GLY A 416 23.29 -8.09 -53.24
N ILE A 417 23.51 -7.15 -54.15
CA ILE A 417 22.44 -6.51 -54.94
C ILE A 417 22.46 -6.98 -56.41
N GLU A 418 23.48 -7.75 -56.82
CA GLU A 418 23.72 -8.11 -58.22
C GLU A 418 22.55 -8.90 -58.86
N ASP A 419 21.85 -9.73 -58.06
CA ASP A 419 20.66 -10.49 -58.47
C ASP A 419 19.36 -9.65 -58.48
N LEU A 420 19.42 -8.38 -58.05
CA LEU A 420 18.28 -7.46 -57.88
C LEU A 420 18.44 -6.22 -58.80
N PRO A 421 18.14 -6.36 -60.10
CA PRO A 421 18.38 -5.32 -61.09
C PRO A 421 17.46 -4.11 -60.95
N GLU A 422 16.28 -4.28 -60.35
CA GLU A 422 15.31 -3.20 -60.17
C GLU A 422 15.56 -2.45 -58.85
N ARG A 423 15.52 -1.11 -58.92
CA ARG A 423 15.78 -0.22 -57.78
C ARG A 423 14.62 0.74 -57.60
N MET A 424 14.00 0.68 -56.43
CA MET A 424 13.06 1.71 -55.98
C MET A 424 13.87 2.93 -55.55
N THR A 425 13.38 4.13 -55.89
CA THR A 425 14.02 5.46 -55.77
C THR A 425 14.73 5.72 -54.43
N ASP A 426 15.59 6.74 -54.35
CA ASP A 426 16.28 7.12 -53.11
C ASP A 426 15.27 7.39 -51.98
N ILE A 427 15.33 6.56 -50.93
CA ILE A 427 14.40 6.58 -49.80
C ILE A 427 14.87 7.56 -48.71
N MET A 428 16.08 8.13 -48.85
CA MET A 428 16.69 9.06 -47.89
C MET A 428 16.61 10.53 -48.31
N THR A 429 16.60 10.86 -49.61
CA THR A 429 16.68 12.26 -50.09
C THR A 429 15.36 12.86 -50.63
N GLY A 430 14.25 12.13 -50.61
CA GLY A 430 12.92 12.62 -51.01
C GLY A 430 12.08 13.20 -49.84
N PRO A 431 10.84 13.67 -50.10
CA PRO A 431 9.89 14.00 -49.03
C PRO A 431 9.73 12.79 -48.10
N SER A 432 9.91 13.00 -46.78
CA SER A 432 10.04 11.95 -45.75
C SER A 432 9.09 10.77 -46.01
N PRO A 433 9.61 9.61 -46.45
CA PRO A 433 8.75 8.49 -46.85
C PRO A 433 7.91 8.02 -45.68
N GLN A 434 6.61 7.85 -45.90
CA GLN A 434 5.67 7.43 -44.86
C GLN A 434 5.26 5.99 -45.07
N ILE A 435 5.01 5.30 -43.95
CA ILE A 435 4.43 3.96 -43.95
C ILE A 435 2.98 4.12 -43.50
N THR A 436 2.04 3.71 -44.34
CA THR A 436 0.64 3.63 -43.94
C THR A 436 0.23 2.17 -43.85
N SER A 437 -0.26 1.80 -42.68
CA SER A 437 -1.07 0.60 -42.51
C SER A 437 -2.45 0.94 -43.07
N THR A 438 -2.96 0.18 -44.03
CA THR A 438 -4.32 0.37 -44.55
C THR A 438 -5.28 -0.50 -43.75
N PRO A 439 -6.10 0.04 -42.83
CA PRO A 439 -7.12 -0.73 -42.16
C PRO A 439 -8.37 -0.70 -43.04
N GLY A 440 -8.80 -1.86 -43.54
CA GLY A 440 -10.08 -2.03 -44.24
C GLY A 440 -10.41 -1.02 -45.34
N SER A 441 -10.05 -1.32 -46.59
CA SER A 441 -10.76 -0.80 -47.76
C SER A 441 -10.78 -1.89 -48.84
N PRO A 442 -11.94 -2.28 -49.39
CA PRO A 442 -11.96 -3.15 -50.56
C PRO A 442 -11.32 -2.39 -51.74
N PRO A 443 -10.69 -3.10 -52.69
CA PRO A 443 -10.06 -2.44 -53.83
C PRO A 443 -11.13 -1.64 -54.57
N ARG A 444 -10.89 -0.34 -54.74
CA ARG A 444 -11.80 0.59 -55.39
C ARG A 444 -11.84 0.30 -56.89
N ALA A 445 -12.53 -0.77 -57.28
CA ALA A 445 -12.91 -1.06 -58.65
C ALA A 445 -14.26 -0.40 -58.93
N ASN A 446 -14.25 0.77 -59.55
CA ASN A 446 -15.42 1.28 -60.26
C ASN A 446 -15.67 0.37 -61.48
N LEU A 447 -16.51 -0.65 -61.36
CA LEU A 447 -17.15 -1.33 -62.50
C LEU A 447 -18.42 -2.09 -62.05
N ARG A 448 -19.55 -1.40 -62.25
CA ARG A 448 -20.93 -1.83 -62.55
C ARG A 448 -21.31 -3.33 -62.36
N HIS A 449 -22.38 -3.52 -61.57
CA HIS A 449 -23.43 -4.55 -61.66
C HIS A 449 -23.02 -6.02 -61.87
N LEU A 450 -23.16 -6.87 -60.85
CA LEU A 450 -24.25 -7.87 -60.75
C LEU A 450 -24.17 -8.61 -59.40
N SER A 451 -25.35 -8.85 -58.81
CA SER A 451 -25.63 -9.60 -57.59
C SER A 451 -25.06 -11.03 -57.56
N THR A 452 -24.54 -11.49 -56.42
CA THR A 452 -24.93 -12.80 -55.81
C THR A 452 -24.33 -13.00 -54.41
N ASN A 453 -25.14 -13.55 -53.52
CA ASN A 453 -24.86 -13.88 -52.13
C ASN A 453 -23.70 -14.87 -51.97
N THR A 454 -22.80 -14.63 -51.02
CA THR A 454 -22.04 -15.71 -50.35
C THR A 454 -21.80 -15.35 -48.88
N ILE A 455 -22.69 -15.91 -48.06
CA ILE A 455 -22.52 -16.43 -46.68
C ILE A 455 -21.27 -15.94 -45.92
N MET A 456 -21.51 -15.07 -44.94
CA MET A 456 -20.57 -14.77 -43.87
C MET A 456 -20.40 -16.01 -42.98
N THR A 457 -19.18 -16.50 -42.85
CA THR A 457 -18.78 -17.38 -41.76
C THR A 457 -17.80 -16.63 -40.87
N SER A 458 -18.20 -16.45 -39.61
CA SER A 458 -17.37 -15.98 -38.53
C SER A 458 -16.22 -16.96 -38.29
N ASN A 459 -14.97 -16.52 -38.44
CA ASN A 459 -13.82 -16.89 -37.61
C ASN A 459 -12.54 -16.17 -38.06
N ASN A 460 -11.76 -15.72 -37.07
CA ASN A 460 -10.47 -15.02 -37.12
C ASN A 460 -10.51 -13.51 -37.41
N LEU A 461 -10.16 -12.74 -36.36
CA LEU A 461 -9.58 -11.41 -36.45
C LEU A 461 -8.35 -11.50 -37.36
N SER A 462 -8.56 -11.34 -38.67
CA SER A 462 -7.46 -11.24 -39.64
C SER A 462 -6.81 -9.90 -39.38
N GLN A 463 -5.63 -9.89 -38.75
CA GLN A 463 -4.83 -8.68 -38.64
C GLN A 463 -4.44 -8.30 -40.08
N ASP A 464 -4.80 -7.08 -40.51
CA ASP A 464 -4.40 -6.56 -41.82
C ASP A 464 -2.86 -6.43 -41.84
N LEU A 465 -2.17 -7.39 -42.46
CA LEU A 465 -0.69 -7.44 -42.60
C LEU A 465 -0.19 -6.66 -43.82
N THR A 466 -0.99 -5.71 -44.30
CA THR A 466 -0.70 -4.90 -45.48
C THR A 466 -0.20 -3.53 -45.07
N PHE A 467 0.92 -3.10 -45.64
CA PHE A 467 1.46 -1.75 -45.45
C PHE A 467 1.98 -1.19 -46.77
N SER A 468 1.91 0.13 -46.93
CA SER A 468 2.39 0.81 -48.13
C SER A 468 3.54 1.76 -47.78
N LEU A 469 4.57 1.77 -48.62
CA LEU A 469 5.63 2.78 -48.58
C LEU A 469 5.27 3.91 -49.55
N LEU A 470 5.23 5.14 -49.04
CA LEU A 470 4.90 6.33 -49.84
C LEU A 470 6.11 7.26 -49.98
N SER A 471 6.24 7.89 -51.15
CA SER A 471 7.17 9.00 -51.41
C SER A 471 6.39 10.31 -51.46
N GLY A 472 6.06 10.86 -50.29
CA GLY A 472 5.18 12.04 -50.15
C GLY A 472 3.68 11.68 -50.03
N PRO A 473 2.79 12.68 -49.92
CA PRO A 473 1.39 12.49 -49.53
C PRO A 473 0.54 11.69 -50.54
N ASP A 474 0.88 11.73 -51.83
CA ASP A 474 0.02 11.16 -52.89
C ASP A 474 0.70 10.10 -53.78
N THR A 475 1.95 9.69 -53.47
CA THR A 475 2.68 8.72 -54.30
C THR A 475 3.00 7.45 -53.52
N VAL A 476 2.22 6.39 -53.74
CA VAL A 476 2.52 5.04 -53.23
C VAL A 476 3.66 4.46 -54.08
N LEU A 477 4.81 4.21 -53.45
CA LEU A 477 5.94 3.55 -54.09
C LEU A 477 5.66 2.06 -54.27
N THR A 478 5.15 1.42 -53.21
CA THR A 478 4.88 -0.01 -53.18
C THR A 478 3.95 -0.36 -52.04
N GLU A 479 3.09 -1.34 -52.29
CA GLU A 479 2.30 -2.03 -51.28
C GLU A 479 2.93 -3.40 -50.96
N PHE A 480 2.98 -3.73 -49.67
CA PHE A 480 3.56 -4.95 -49.14
C PHE A 480 2.49 -5.75 -48.41
N ILE A 481 2.44 -7.05 -48.66
CA ILE A 481 1.63 -7.99 -47.88
C ILE A 481 2.57 -8.94 -47.16
N ALA A 482 2.69 -8.77 -45.85
CA ALA A 482 3.53 -9.62 -45.02
C ALA A 482 2.87 -11.00 -44.80
N LYS A 483 3.71 -12.04 -44.70
CA LYS A 483 3.30 -13.43 -44.48
C LYS A 483 2.77 -13.68 -43.06
N ASP A 484 3.30 -12.94 -42.10
CA ASP A 484 3.01 -13.02 -40.67
C ASP A 484 3.30 -11.67 -39.98
N TYR A 485 2.90 -11.55 -38.71
CA TYR A 485 3.12 -10.34 -37.91
C TYR A 485 4.60 -10.08 -37.64
N THR A 486 5.44 -11.12 -37.62
CA THR A 486 6.89 -11.00 -37.44
C THR A 486 7.52 -10.26 -38.61
N GLN A 487 7.29 -10.70 -39.84
CA GLN A 487 7.76 -9.99 -41.03
C GLN A 487 7.18 -8.58 -41.11
N TYR A 488 5.90 -8.41 -40.77
CA TYR A 488 5.26 -7.10 -40.75
C TYR A 488 5.96 -6.13 -39.78
N SER A 489 6.17 -6.53 -38.53
CA SER A 489 6.82 -5.69 -37.51
C SER A 489 8.30 -5.43 -37.81
N GLU A 490 9.04 -6.44 -38.29
CA GLU A 490 10.44 -6.29 -38.70
C GLU A 490 10.62 -5.26 -39.80
N TRP A 491 9.77 -5.30 -40.83
CA TRP A 491 9.85 -4.39 -41.96
C TRP A 491 9.32 -3.00 -41.65
N THR A 492 8.15 -2.90 -41.01
CA THR A 492 7.55 -1.59 -40.69
C THR A 492 8.35 -0.83 -39.65
N ASP A 493 8.78 -1.49 -38.57
CA ASP A 493 9.62 -0.83 -37.56
C ASP A 493 11.04 -0.59 -38.07
N GLY A 494 11.61 -1.51 -38.87
CA GLY A 494 12.93 -1.31 -39.47
C GLY A 494 12.98 -0.10 -40.38
N LEU A 495 11.95 0.10 -41.21
CA LEU A 495 11.84 1.28 -42.08
C LEU A 495 11.58 2.54 -41.24
N ASN A 496 10.71 2.49 -40.23
CA ASN A 496 10.49 3.63 -39.33
C ASN A 496 11.76 4.04 -38.59
N MET A 497 12.50 3.08 -38.03
CA MET A 497 13.76 3.31 -37.34
C MET A 497 14.85 3.82 -38.28
N LEU A 498 14.85 3.39 -39.55
CA LEU A 498 15.74 3.93 -40.57
C LEU A 498 15.43 5.41 -40.87
N PHE A 499 14.17 5.83 -40.76
CA PHE A 499 13.73 7.22 -40.95
C PHE A 499 13.74 8.05 -39.66
N ASP A 500 14.31 7.53 -38.56
CA ASP A 500 14.26 8.14 -37.23
C ASP A 500 12.82 8.48 -36.77
N LYS A 501 11.87 7.61 -37.13
CA LYS A 501 10.46 7.69 -36.72
C LYS A 501 10.18 6.75 -35.53
N ASN A 502 9.04 7.01 -34.88
CA ASN A 502 8.58 6.20 -33.76
C ASN A 502 8.26 4.76 -34.20
N ILE A 503 8.49 3.83 -33.28
CA ILE A 503 8.13 2.42 -33.41
C ILE A 503 6.62 2.30 -33.28
N ASN A 504 6.00 1.45 -34.11
CA ASN A 504 4.54 1.27 -34.07
C ASN A 504 4.15 -0.08 -33.49
N SER A 505 5.00 -1.11 -33.60
CA SER A 505 4.66 -2.43 -33.03
C SER A 505 4.86 -2.49 -31.52
N LYS A 506 3.96 -3.19 -30.84
CA LYS A 506 4.07 -3.48 -29.40
C LYS A 506 5.22 -4.44 -29.12
N ASP A 507 5.43 -5.41 -30.00
CA ASP A 507 6.46 -6.45 -29.83
C ASP A 507 7.87 -5.86 -29.82
N THR A 508 8.17 -4.92 -30.72
CA THR A 508 9.48 -4.25 -30.74
C THR A 508 9.66 -3.35 -29.50
N ALA A 509 8.61 -2.66 -29.05
CA ALA A 509 8.66 -1.87 -27.82
C ALA A 509 8.89 -2.75 -26.57
N GLU A 510 8.21 -3.89 -26.49
CA GLU A 510 8.38 -4.88 -25.43
C GLU A 510 9.79 -5.48 -25.45
N TYR A 511 10.33 -5.77 -26.64
CA TYR A 511 11.69 -6.29 -26.77
C TYR A 511 12.75 -5.30 -26.25
N ILE A 512 12.62 -4.01 -26.57
CA ILE A 512 13.49 -2.95 -26.03
C ILE A 512 13.35 -2.87 -24.51
N HIS A 513 12.13 -2.94 -23.99
CA HIS A 513 11.87 -2.93 -22.56
C HIS A 513 12.55 -4.12 -21.86
N ILE A 514 12.36 -5.35 -22.35
CA ILE A 514 12.97 -6.56 -21.77
C ILE A 514 14.50 -6.45 -21.75
N LEU A 515 15.12 -6.02 -22.85
CA LEU A 515 16.58 -5.82 -22.90
C LEU A 515 17.05 -4.78 -21.88
N THR A 516 16.30 -3.69 -21.74
CA THR A 516 16.58 -2.65 -20.74
C THR A 516 16.52 -3.21 -19.32
N GLU A 517 15.46 -3.95 -18.98
CA GLU A 517 15.26 -4.54 -17.65
C GLU A 517 16.31 -5.59 -17.31
N ILE A 518 16.69 -6.43 -18.26
CA ILE A 518 17.79 -7.40 -18.07
C ILE A 518 19.11 -6.63 -17.84
N GLY A 519 19.39 -5.61 -18.65
CA GLY A 519 20.59 -4.78 -18.49
C GLY A 519 20.67 -4.11 -17.12
N VAL A 520 19.56 -3.56 -16.63
CA VAL A 520 19.47 -2.95 -15.29
C VAL A 520 19.76 -4.00 -14.22
N LYS A 521 19.11 -5.18 -14.29
CA LYS A 521 19.31 -6.25 -13.31
C LYS A 521 20.75 -6.76 -13.27
N VAL A 522 21.39 -6.93 -14.43
CA VAL A 522 22.80 -7.35 -14.51
C VAL A 522 23.72 -6.32 -13.88
N LYS A 523 23.51 -5.02 -14.16
CA LYS A 523 24.34 -3.94 -13.59
C LYS A 523 24.13 -3.72 -12.09
N LEU A 524 22.98 -4.11 -11.56
CA LEU A 524 22.68 -4.03 -10.13
C LEU A 524 23.06 -5.30 -9.36
N LEU A 525 23.48 -6.37 -10.04
CA LEU A 525 23.79 -7.66 -9.43
C LEU A 525 24.96 -7.55 -8.44
N ASP A 526 26.01 -6.81 -8.80
CA ASP A 526 27.19 -6.57 -7.96
C ASP A 526 26.83 -5.77 -6.69
N LEU A 527 25.96 -4.76 -6.82
CA LEU A 527 25.50 -3.92 -5.72
C LEU A 527 24.56 -4.68 -4.76
N SER A 528 23.74 -5.58 -5.31
CA SER A 528 22.81 -6.41 -4.54
C SER A 528 23.53 -7.48 -3.71
N GLY A 529 24.62 -8.06 -4.24
CA GLY A 529 25.43 -9.06 -3.53
C GLY A 529 26.17 -8.51 -2.30
N GLU A 530 26.70 -7.28 -2.41
CA GLU A 530 27.47 -6.63 -1.35
C GLU A 530 26.62 -5.82 -0.36
N LYS A 531 25.29 -5.76 -0.56
CA LYS A 531 24.34 -4.95 0.25
C LYS A 531 24.75 -3.48 0.35
N VAL A 532 25.26 -2.91 -0.75
CA VAL A 532 25.68 -1.51 -0.78
C VAL A 532 24.45 -0.61 -0.85
N GLU A 533 24.35 0.33 0.10
CA GLU A 533 23.27 1.32 0.08
C GLU A 533 23.45 2.30 -1.08
N ILE A 534 22.51 2.28 -2.02
CA ILE A 534 22.48 3.28 -3.10
C ILE A 534 21.93 4.61 -2.57
N PRO A 535 22.69 5.73 -2.63
CA PRO A 535 22.25 7.03 -2.15
C PRO A 535 21.13 7.63 -3.00
N GLN A 536 20.22 8.36 -2.36
CA GLN A 536 19.10 9.05 -3.01
C GLN A 536 19.58 10.24 -3.88
N ASN A 537 20.59 10.97 -3.38
CA ASN A 537 21.20 12.13 -4.02
C ASN A 537 22.72 12.00 -3.92
N ILE A 538 23.42 12.19 -5.04
CA ILE A 538 24.87 12.28 -5.08
C ILE A 538 25.20 13.76 -5.20
N GLU A 539 25.72 14.37 -4.12
CA GLU A 539 26.36 15.67 -4.22
C GLU A 539 27.71 15.47 -4.91
N VAL A 540 27.76 15.77 -6.20
CA VAL A 540 29.04 15.82 -6.93
C VAL A 540 29.81 17.03 -6.38
N PRO A 541 30.97 16.84 -5.75
CA PRO A 541 31.75 17.96 -5.22
C PRO A 541 32.09 18.92 -6.37
N SER A 542 31.70 20.19 -6.23
CA SER A 542 31.95 21.23 -7.24
C SER A 542 33.44 21.54 -7.43
N LYS A 543 34.28 21.10 -6.48
CA LYS A 543 35.72 21.02 -6.61
C LYS A 543 36.14 19.59 -6.38
N LEU A 544 36.88 19.02 -7.34
CA LEU A 544 37.66 17.81 -7.10
C LEU A 544 38.51 18.04 -5.84
N PRO A 545 38.62 17.05 -4.93
CA PRO A 545 39.50 17.18 -3.79
C PRO A 545 40.89 17.58 -4.30
N ILE A 546 41.40 18.70 -3.78
CA ILE A 546 42.74 19.18 -4.11
C ILE A 546 43.70 18.12 -3.57
N ILE A 547 44.16 17.23 -4.45
CA ILE A 547 45.30 16.37 -4.16
C ILE A 547 46.44 17.33 -3.89
N GLY A 548 46.92 17.34 -2.64
CA GLY A 548 47.91 18.31 -2.16
C GLY A 548 49.04 18.46 -3.17
N THR A 549 49.43 19.72 -3.41
CA THR A 549 50.45 20.15 -4.36
C THR A 549 51.85 19.64 -3.98
N GLY A 550 52.08 18.33 -4.12
CA GLY A 550 53.31 17.66 -3.71
C GLY A 550 53.61 16.34 -4.43
N GLY A 551 52.82 15.93 -5.41
CA GLY A 551 53.15 14.76 -6.21
C GLY A 551 52.16 14.52 -7.33
N SER A 552 52.55 14.82 -8.57
CA SER A 552 51.86 14.35 -9.78
C SER A 552 52.08 12.85 -10.03
N GLY A 553 52.47 12.09 -9.00
CA GLY A 553 52.70 10.65 -9.07
C GLY A 553 51.45 9.92 -8.61
N PHE A 554 51.04 8.92 -9.38
CA PHE A 554 50.08 7.93 -8.89
C PHE A 554 50.70 7.20 -7.69
N TYR A 555 49.88 6.83 -6.70
CA TYR A 555 50.37 6.13 -5.49
C TYR A 555 50.99 4.76 -5.81
N TYR A 556 50.62 4.17 -6.96
CA TYR A 556 51.21 2.97 -7.51
C TYR A 556 51.73 3.29 -8.90
N ASP A 557 52.95 2.81 -9.21
CA ASP A 557 53.45 2.77 -10.58
C ASP A 557 52.58 1.78 -11.38
N ASP A 558 52.15 2.17 -12.58
CA ASP A 558 51.47 1.25 -13.49
C ASP A 558 52.49 0.21 -13.94
N PRO A 559 52.34 -1.08 -13.57
CA PRO A 559 53.30 -2.12 -13.95
C PRO A 559 53.32 -2.39 -15.46
N PHE A 560 52.45 -1.74 -16.23
CA PHE A 560 52.39 -1.78 -17.68
C PHE A 560 52.78 -0.45 -18.36
N SER A 561 53.29 0.53 -17.62
CA SER A 561 53.80 1.80 -18.18
C SER A 561 55.23 1.74 -18.69
#